data_AF-A0A931BQG0-F1
#
_entry.id   AF-A0A931BQG0-F1
#
_cell.length_a   1.000
_cell.length_b   1.000
_cell.length_c   1.000
_cell.angle_alpha   90.00
_cell.angle_beta   90.00
_cell.angle_gamma   90.00
#
_symmetry.space_group_name_H-M   'P 1'
#
loop_
_entity.id
_entity.type
_entity.pdbx_description
1 polymer ?
#
loop_
_entity_poly.entity_id
_entity_poly.type
_entity_poly.pdbx_seq_one_letter_code
_entity_poly.pdbx_strand_id
1 'polypeptide(L)'
;MAAGIYDIIIEQGADWRLVMTWKDAEGAPVNLSGYTARMQVRETFASKSKLFELTTENGRITLAAADGVITLHLPAAVSAAAVINPAKLAWIDGKQAAQMVFDVEMIDAAGVVTRLIQGSVLFVPEVTK
;
A
#
# COMPACT_ATOMS: atom_id res chain seq x y z
N MET A 1 -10.78 9.97 -13.57
CA MET A 1 -9.54 10.52 -12.98
C MET A 1 -8.47 9.45 -13.07
N ALA A 2 -7.24 9.80 -13.47
CA ALA A 2 -6.14 8.84 -13.40
C ALA A 2 -5.69 8.68 -11.94
N ALA A 3 -5.15 7.50 -11.58
CA ALA A 3 -4.60 7.27 -10.25
C ALA A 3 -3.41 8.22 -9.99
N GLY A 4 -3.29 8.69 -8.75
CA GLY A 4 -2.11 9.44 -8.31
C GLY A 4 -0.86 8.58 -8.34
N ILE A 5 0.28 9.20 -8.65
CA ILE A 5 1.59 8.55 -8.56
C ILE A 5 2.20 8.86 -7.19
N TYR A 6 2.51 7.82 -6.42
CA TYR A 6 3.10 7.96 -5.10
C TYR A 6 4.06 6.79 -4.83
N ASP A 7 5.35 7.07 -4.71
CA ASP A 7 6.35 6.07 -4.37
C ASP A 7 6.50 5.94 -2.85
N ILE A 8 6.65 4.71 -2.36
CA ILE A 8 6.73 4.43 -0.93
C ILE A 8 7.97 3.63 -0.57
N ILE A 9 8.40 3.78 0.69
CA ILE A 9 9.45 2.97 1.30
C ILE A 9 8.82 2.18 2.44
N ILE A 10 9.08 0.88 2.48
CA ILE A 10 8.66 -0.01 3.57
C ILE A 10 9.92 -0.63 4.16
N GLU A 11 10.11 -0.48 5.46
CA GLU A 11 11.22 -1.07 6.20
C GLU A 11 10.76 -2.40 6.81
N GLN A 12 11.47 -3.47 6.50
CA GLN A 12 11.24 -4.78 7.10
C GLN A 12 11.44 -4.69 8.62
N GLY A 13 10.59 -5.38 9.38
CA GLY A 13 10.67 -5.36 10.85
C GLY A 13 10.13 -4.12 11.52
N ALA A 14 9.66 -3.13 10.76
CA ALA A 14 9.10 -1.89 11.30
C ALA A 14 7.59 -1.76 11.02
N ASP A 15 6.89 -1.04 11.90
CA ASP A 15 5.52 -0.61 11.66
C ASP A 15 5.50 0.46 10.56
N TRP A 16 4.84 0.15 9.45
CA TRP A 16 4.65 1.08 8.36
C TRP A 16 3.20 1.58 8.33
N ARG A 17 3.02 2.90 8.16
CA ARG A 17 1.72 3.53 8.02
C ARG A 17 1.71 4.56 6.89
N LEU A 18 0.62 4.57 6.13
CA LEU A 18 0.29 5.63 5.18
C LEU A 18 -1.13 6.11 5.45
N VAL A 19 -1.28 7.40 5.69
CA VAL A 19 -2.59 8.05 5.87
C VAL A 19 -2.81 8.98 4.69
N MET A 20 -3.96 8.86 4.05
CA MET A 20 -4.35 9.71 2.95
C MET A 20 -5.83 10.10 3.06
N THR A 21 -6.18 11.25 2.47
CA THR A 21 -7.56 11.74 2.42
C THR A 21 -7.99 11.85 0.97
N TRP A 22 -9.07 11.18 0.60
CA TRP A 22 -9.63 11.30 -0.74
C TRP A 22 -10.60 12.47 -0.79
N LYS A 23 -10.32 13.43 -1.67
CA LYS A 23 -11.15 14.61 -1.93
C LYS A 23 -11.70 14.60 -3.35
N ASP A 24 -12.87 15.21 -3.53
CA ASP A 24 -13.48 15.48 -4.84
C ASP A 24 -12.81 16.68 -5.54
N ALA A 25 -13.35 17.07 -6.70
CA ALA A 25 -12.79 18.15 -7.50
C ALA A 25 -12.93 19.52 -6.82
N GLU A 26 -13.92 19.65 -5.94
CA GLU A 26 -14.22 20.84 -5.14
C GLU A 26 -13.39 20.89 -3.84
N GLY A 27 -12.64 19.83 -3.54
CA GLY A 27 -11.75 19.72 -2.38
C GLY A 27 -12.45 19.24 -1.10
N ALA A 28 -13.71 18.80 -1.19
CA ALA A 28 -14.44 18.19 -0.09
C ALA A 28 -14.08 16.69 0.05
N PRO A 29 -14.05 16.15 1.28
CA PRO A 29 -13.77 14.73 1.48
C PRO A 29 -14.86 13.85 0.88
N VAL A 30 -14.45 12.81 0.16
CA VAL A 30 -15.37 11.80 -0.37
C VAL A 30 -15.83 10.90 0.77
N ASN A 31 -17.15 10.75 0.95
CA ASN A 31 -17.70 9.84 1.96
C ASN A 31 -17.50 8.37 1.53
N LEU A 32 -16.77 7.61 2.35
CA LEU A 32 -16.40 6.21 2.07
C LEU A 32 -17.36 5.21 2.72
N SER A 33 -18.56 5.63 3.12
CA SER A 33 -19.55 4.75 3.72
C SER A 33 -19.94 3.64 2.74
N GLY A 34 -19.80 2.38 3.17
CA GLY A 34 -20.06 1.21 2.33
C GLY A 34 -18.93 0.84 1.37
N TYR A 35 -17.78 1.53 1.42
CA TYR A 35 -16.61 1.16 0.64
C TYR A 35 -15.78 0.08 1.33
N THR A 36 -15.10 -0.71 0.51
CA THR A 36 -13.95 -1.53 0.91
C THR A 36 -12.70 -1.04 0.18
N ALA A 37 -11.53 -1.46 0.68
CA ALA A 37 -10.25 -1.07 0.08
C ALA A 37 -9.29 -2.24 0.04
N ARG A 38 -8.41 -2.25 -0.96
CA ARG A 38 -7.34 -3.23 -1.08
C ARG A 38 -6.06 -2.62 -1.63
N MET A 39 -4.94 -3.16 -1.20
CA MET A 39 -3.60 -2.87 -1.69
C MET A 39 -2.82 -4.19 -1.82
N GLN A 40 -2.06 -4.31 -2.90
CA GLN A 40 -1.11 -5.40 -3.06
C GLN A 40 0.27 -4.85 -3.41
N VAL A 41 1.30 -5.41 -2.76
CA VAL A 41 2.70 -5.18 -3.15
C VAL A 41 3.20 -6.41 -3.88
N ARG A 42 3.69 -6.23 -5.10
CA ARG A 42 4.15 -7.30 -5.99
C ARG A 42 5.47 -6.93 -6.61
N GLU A 43 6.28 -7.94 -6.93
CA GLU A 43 7.58 -7.70 -7.57
C GLU A 43 7.43 -6.97 -8.91
N THR A 44 6.46 -7.37 -9.71
CA THR A 44 6.11 -6.74 -10.98
C THR A 44 4.59 -6.80 -11.17
N PHE A 45 4.05 -5.99 -12.09
CA PHE A 45 2.62 -6.01 -12.43
C PHE A 45 2.11 -7.38 -12.91
N ALA A 46 2.99 -8.18 -13.52
CA ALA A 46 2.64 -9.51 -14.01
C ALA A 46 2.78 -10.62 -12.95
N SER A 47 3.43 -10.33 -11.81
CA SER A 47 3.68 -11.33 -10.77
C SER A 47 2.38 -11.85 -10.18
N LYS A 48 2.25 -13.18 -10.07
CA LYS A 48 1.10 -13.83 -9.43
C LYS A 48 1.22 -13.89 -7.90
N SER A 49 2.44 -13.81 -7.37
CA SER A 49 2.69 -13.76 -5.94
C SER A 49 2.61 -12.34 -5.42
N LYS A 50 1.89 -12.18 -4.31
CA LYS A 50 1.79 -10.94 -3.52
C LYS A 50 2.75 -11.03 -2.34
N LEU A 51 3.63 -10.04 -2.20
CA LEU A 51 4.49 -9.94 -1.02
C LEU A 51 3.67 -9.45 0.17
N PHE A 52 2.88 -8.41 -0.05
CA PHE A 52 1.92 -7.91 0.93
C PHE A 52 0.53 -7.80 0.32
N GLU A 53 -0.46 -8.02 1.17
CA GLU A 53 -1.86 -7.76 0.91
C GLU A 53 -2.46 -7.06 2.13
N LEU A 54 -2.97 -5.86 1.90
CA LEU A 54 -3.69 -5.09 2.88
C LEU A 54 -5.10 -4.91 2.36
N THR A 55 -6.09 -5.20 3.19
CA THR A 55 -7.49 -4.96 2.84
C THR A 55 -8.25 -4.43 4.05
N THR A 56 -9.46 -3.93 3.82
CA THR A 56 -10.39 -3.62 4.89
C THR A 56 -10.76 -4.86 5.72
N GLU A 57 -10.91 -6.02 5.06
CA GLU A 57 -11.35 -7.27 5.70
C GLU A 57 -10.26 -7.88 6.59
N ASN A 58 -8.98 -7.71 6.23
CA ASN A 58 -7.86 -8.17 7.05
C ASN A 58 -7.39 -7.14 8.09
N GLY A 59 -8.12 -6.02 8.22
CA GLY A 59 -7.88 -4.98 9.21
C GLY A 59 -6.63 -4.13 8.97
N ARG A 60 -5.92 -4.32 7.85
CA ARG A 60 -4.72 -3.54 7.52
C ARG A 60 -5.03 -2.25 6.77
N ILE A 61 -6.28 -2.07 6.33
CA ILE A 61 -6.80 -0.78 5.87
C ILE A 61 -7.98 -0.41 6.75
N THR A 62 -7.96 0.82 7.28
CA THR A 62 -9.08 1.39 8.05
C THR A 62 -9.60 2.64 7.36
N LEU A 63 -10.91 2.81 7.36
CA LEU A 63 -11.60 3.91 6.69
C LEU A 63 -12.34 4.76 7.72
N ALA A 64 -11.92 6.00 7.91
CA ALA A 64 -12.72 7.01 8.59
C ALA A 64 -13.67 7.62 7.55
N ALA A 65 -14.81 6.93 7.36
CA ALA A 65 -15.66 7.08 6.19
C ALA A 65 -16.20 8.50 5.98
N ALA A 66 -16.66 9.16 7.04
CA ALA A 66 -17.21 10.52 6.95
C ALA A 66 -16.15 11.57 6.59
N ASP A 67 -14.89 11.32 6.94
CA ASP A 67 -13.78 12.26 6.73
C ASP A 67 -13.00 11.97 5.43
N GLY A 68 -13.38 10.93 4.68
CA GLY A 68 -12.64 10.50 3.49
C GLY A 68 -11.24 10.00 3.76
N VAL A 69 -10.94 9.61 5.01
CA VAL A 69 -9.58 9.23 5.44
C VAL A 69 -9.38 7.72 5.30
N ILE A 70 -8.31 7.35 4.62
CA ILE A 70 -7.86 5.97 4.42
C ILE A 70 -6.51 5.82 5.11
N THR A 71 -6.43 4.86 6.05
CA THR A 71 -5.20 4.53 6.76
C THR A 71 -4.78 3.11 6.43
N LEU A 72 -3.61 2.96 5.85
CA LEU A 72 -2.94 1.69 5.62
C LEU A 72 -1.95 1.44 6.74
N HIS A 73 -1.98 0.24 7.34
CA HIS A 73 -1.06 -0.17 8.39
C HIS A 73 -0.51 -1.55 8.06
N LEU A 74 0.81 -1.64 7.89
CA LEU A 74 1.53 -2.89 7.79
C LEU A 74 2.33 -3.08 9.10
N PRO A 75 1.92 -4.02 9.97
CA PRO A 75 2.61 -4.26 11.22
C PRO A 75 4.03 -4.80 11.02
N ALA A 76 4.93 -4.45 11.93
CA ALA A 76 6.31 -4.94 11.96
C ALA A 76 6.43 -6.47 11.81
N ALA A 77 5.58 -7.22 12.52
CA ALA A 77 5.59 -8.68 12.45
C ALA A 77 5.27 -9.23 11.04
N VAL A 78 4.46 -8.51 10.25
CA VAL A 78 4.13 -8.91 8.88
C VAL A 78 5.27 -8.59 7.93
N SER A 79 5.87 -7.40 8.05
CA SER A 79 7.02 -7.02 7.23
C SER A 79 8.24 -7.88 7.54
N ALA A 80 8.53 -8.16 8.82
CA ALA A 80 9.59 -9.07 9.26
C ALA A 80 9.50 -10.46 8.61
N ALA A 81 8.30 -11.04 8.52
CA ALA A 81 8.08 -12.36 7.94
C ALA A 81 8.23 -12.43 6.41
N ALA A 82 8.37 -11.30 5.72
CA ALA A 82 8.48 -11.26 4.27
C ALA A 82 9.80 -11.85 3.78
N VAL A 83 9.73 -12.84 2.88
CA VAL A 83 10.92 -13.42 2.26
C VAL A 83 11.34 -12.58 1.06
N ILE A 84 12.59 -12.13 1.08
CA ILE A 84 13.20 -11.35 0.00
C ILE A 84 14.26 -12.21 -0.69
N ASN A 85 14.38 -12.05 -2.00
CA ASN A 85 15.46 -12.66 -2.76
C ASN A 85 16.68 -11.72 -2.74
N PRO A 86 17.79 -12.07 -2.07
CA PRO A 86 18.97 -11.19 -1.98
C PRO A 86 19.57 -10.84 -3.34
N ALA A 87 19.40 -11.71 -4.36
CA ALA A 87 19.89 -11.45 -5.71
C ALA A 87 19.11 -10.36 -6.46
N LYS A 88 17.95 -9.93 -5.93
CA LYS A 88 17.13 -8.86 -6.49
C LYS A 88 17.23 -7.55 -5.71
N LEU A 89 18.15 -7.47 -4.75
CA LEU A 89 18.42 -6.24 -4.02
C LEU A 89 19.38 -5.35 -4.83
N ALA A 90 19.10 -4.06 -4.87
CA ALA A 90 19.96 -3.05 -5.46
C ALA A 90 20.20 -1.90 -4.48
N TRP A 91 21.36 -1.24 -4.60
CA TRP A 91 21.63 0.00 -3.88
C TRP A 91 20.88 1.15 -4.56
N ILE A 92 19.84 1.66 -3.89
CA ILE A 92 18.98 2.76 -4.34
C ILE A 92 18.93 3.78 -3.21
N ASP A 93 19.35 5.02 -3.48
CA ASP A 93 19.34 6.13 -2.51
C ASP A 93 19.93 5.77 -1.14
N GLY A 94 21.09 5.10 -1.18
CA GLY A 94 21.83 4.67 0.01
C GLY A 94 21.23 3.48 0.76
N LYS A 95 20.22 2.81 0.21
CA LYS A 95 19.55 1.64 0.81
C LYS A 95 19.72 0.44 -0.12
N GLN A 96 20.06 -0.71 0.43
CA GLN A 96 19.97 -1.96 -0.30
C GLN A 96 18.52 -2.44 -0.25
N ALA A 97 17.76 -2.33 -1.33
CA ALA A 97 16.32 -2.54 -1.33
C ALA A 97 15.84 -3.40 -2.50
N ALA A 98 14.70 -4.08 -2.32
CA ALA A 98 13.94 -4.68 -3.41
C ALA A 98 12.99 -3.62 -4.00
N GLN A 99 13.11 -3.34 -5.29
CA GLN A 99 12.16 -2.48 -6.00
C GLN A 99 10.96 -3.29 -6.47
N MET A 100 9.77 -2.81 -6.14
CA MET A 100 8.49 -3.49 -6.35
C MET A 100 7.43 -2.49 -6.81
N VAL A 101 6.21 -2.95 -7.05
CA VAL A 101 5.07 -2.10 -7.45
C VAL A 101 3.88 -2.32 -6.54
N PHE A 102 3.06 -1.29 -6.40
CA PHE A 102 1.80 -1.37 -5.68
C PHE A 102 0.73 -0.47 -6.29
N ASP A 103 -0.51 -0.75 -5.90
CA ASP A 103 -1.64 0.14 -6.06
C ASP A 103 -2.56 0.07 -4.83
N VAL A 104 -3.38 1.10 -4.66
CA VAL A 104 -4.49 1.13 -3.70
C VAL A 104 -5.78 1.37 -4.46
N GLU A 105 -6.72 0.44 -4.29
CA GLU A 105 -8.02 0.47 -4.93
C GLU A 105 -9.11 0.58 -3.87
N MET A 106 -10.06 1.48 -4.13
CA MET A 106 -11.33 1.58 -3.42
C MET A 106 -12.41 0.88 -4.21
N ILE A 107 -13.30 0.17 -3.53
CA ILE A 107 -14.43 -0.54 -4.12
C ILE A 107 -15.69 0.00 -3.44
N ASP A 108 -16.61 0.57 -4.22
CA ASP A 108 -17.89 1.05 -3.67
C ASP A 108 -18.89 -0.10 -3.44
N ALA A 109 -20.04 0.22 -2.84
CA ALA A 109 -21.09 -0.76 -2.56
C ALA A 109 -21.71 -1.40 -3.82
N ALA A 110 -21.54 -0.77 -5.00
CA ALA A 110 -21.97 -1.31 -6.29
C ALA A 110 -20.87 -2.16 -6.97
N GLY A 111 -19.69 -2.27 -6.36
CA GLY A 111 -18.54 -2.99 -6.89
C GLY A 111 -17.70 -2.19 -7.89
N VAL A 112 -17.91 -0.87 -8.01
CA VAL A 112 -17.09 0.00 -8.86
C VAL A 112 -15.72 0.15 -8.23
N VAL A 113 -14.69 -0.17 -9.00
CA VAL A 113 -13.29 -0.09 -8.57
C VAL A 113 -12.68 1.24 -9.01
N THR A 114 -12.16 2.00 -8.05
CA THR A 114 -11.38 3.22 -8.30
C THR A 114 -9.97 3.03 -7.76
N ARG A 115 -8.96 3.07 -8.64
CA ARG A 115 -7.55 3.12 -8.24
C ARG A 115 -7.20 4.53 -7.81
N LEU A 116 -6.88 4.72 -6.53
CA LEU A 116 -6.55 6.04 -5.97
C LEU A 116 -5.08 6.40 -6.18
N ILE A 117 -4.19 5.50 -5.79
CA ILE A 117 -2.74 5.70 -5.94
C ILE A 117 -2.07 4.44 -6.47
N GLN A 118 -0.95 4.64 -7.13
CA GLN A 118 -0.03 3.58 -7.56
C GLN A 118 1.40 4.11 -7.56
N GLY A 119 2.36 3.20 -7.54
CA GLY A 119 3.76 3.60 -7.63
C GLY A 119 4.70 2.44 -7.38
N SER A 120 5.96 2.78 -7.20
CA SER A 120 6.99 1.86 -6.77
C SER A 120 7.04 1.73 -5.25
N VAL A 121 7.48 0.57 -4.80
CA VAL A 121 7.83 0.31 -3.39
C VAL A 121 9.31 -0.01 -3.33
N LEU A 122 10.05 0.67 -2.46
CA LEU A 122 11.36 0.21 -2.01
C LEU A 122 11.17 -0.56 -0.70
N PHE A 123 11.35 -1.89 -0.74
CA PHE A 123 11.31 -2.73 0.44
C PHE A 123 12.73 -2.95 0.97
N VAL A 124 13.01 -2.44 2.16
CA VAL A 124 14.34 -2.40 2.77
C VAL A 124 14.47 -3.51 3.82
N PRO A 125 15.40 -4.47 3.68
CA PRO A 125 15.63 -5.54 4.64
C PRO A 125 16.10 -5.00 5.99
N GLU A 126 15.70 -5.68 7.06
CA GLU A 126 16.21 -5.41 8.40
C GLU A 126 17.58 -6.06 8.61
N VAL A 127 18.42 -5.38 9.39
CA VAL A 127 19.69 -5.96 9.88
C VAL A 127 19.47 -6.67 11.22
N THR A 128 18.54 -6.19 12.03
CA THR A 128 18.18 -6.76 13.34
C THR A 128 16.99 -7.70 13.15
N LYS A 129 17.03 -8.92 13.68
CA LYS A 129 16.01 -9.98 13.47
C LYS A 129 15.60 -10.62 14.79
#